data_AF-A0A953R4R7-F1
#
_entry.id   AF-A0A953R4R7-F1
#
_cell.length_a   1.000
_cell.length_b   1.000
_cell.length_c   1.000
_cell.angle_alpha   90.00
_cell.angle_beta   90.00
_cell.angle_gamma   90.00
#
_symmetry.space_group_name_H-M   'P 1'
#
loop_
_entity.id
_entity.type
_entity.pdbx_description
1 polymer ?
#
loop_
_entity_poly.entity_id
_entity_poly.type
_entity_poly.pdbx_seq_one_letter_code
_entity_poly.pdbx_strand_id
1 'polypeptide(L)' 'MSRTNLFFKVEVEHDADENPEKIGNEIRQHLMKWYGVKSVELSHVTTQEE' A
#
# COMPACT_ATOMS: atom_id res chain seq x y z
N MET A 1 15.86 -16.63 12.92
CA MET A 1 15.30 -15.27 12.80
C MET A 1 13.78 -15.37 12.72
N SER A 2 13.07 -14.60 13.53
CA SER A 2 11.61 -14.53 13.53
C SER A 2 11.11 -13.77 12.29
N ARG A 3 9.93 -14.16 11.79
CA ARG A 3 9.19 -13.39 10.79
C ARG A 3 7.99 -12.77 11.50
N THR A 4 7.75 -11.50 11.25
CA THR A 4 6.63 -10.75 11.83
C THR A 4 5.88 -10.06 10.71
N ASN A 5 4.55 -10.16 10.73
CA ASN A 5 3.69 -9.49 9.76
C ASN A 5 3.15 -8.21 10.39
N LEU A 6 3.14 -7.12 9.61
CA LEU A 6 2.56 -5.85 9.98
C LEU A 6 1.30 -5.62 9.15
N PHE A 7 0.23 -5.15 9.79
CA PHE A 7 -1.05 -4.88 9.14
C PHE A 7 -1.38 -3.40 9.32
N PHE A 8 -1.29 -2.65 8.24
CA PHE A 8 -1.61 -1.23 8.21
C PHE A 8 -2.88 -1.00 7.42
N LYS A 9 -3.78 -0.15 7.93
CA LYS A 9 -4.78 0.51 7.10
C LYS A 9 -4.14 1.79 6.57
N VAL A 10 -4.18 1.98 5.27
CA VAL A 10 -3.65 3.18 4.62
C VAL A 10 -4.81 3.83 3.89
N GLU A 11 -5.11 5.07 4.26
CA GLU A 11 -6.04 5.93 3.54
C GLU A 11 -5.22 6.92 2.72
N VAL A 12 -5.61 7.09 1.45
CA VAL A 12 -4.95 7.99 0.52
C VAL A 12 -6.03 8.85 -0.14
N GLU A 13 -5.81 10.16 -0.13
CA GLU A 13 -6.57 11.08 -0.97
C GLU A 13 -5.88 11.14 -2.33
N HIS A 14 -6.68 11.04 -3.39
CA HIS A 14 -6.20 11.08 -4.76
C HIS A 14 -7.29 11.67 -5.65
N ASP A 15 -6.90 12.25 -6.78
CA ASP A 15 -7.86 12.87 -7.70
C ASP A 15 -8.72 11.78 -8.38
N ALA A 16 -9.89 12.18 -8.92
CA ALA A 16 -10.85 11.25 -9.52
C ALA A 16 -10.32 10.54 -10.78
N ASP A 17 -9.33 11.11 -11.46
CA ASP A 17 -8.65 10.53 -12.62
C ASP A 17 -7.42 9.69 -12.25
N GLU A 18 -7.00 9.72 -10.98
CA GLU A 18 -5.92 8.88 -10.49
C GLU A 18 -6.40 7.45 -10.21
N ASN A 19 -5.57 6.47 -10.54
CA ASN A 19 -5.87 5.07 -10.28
C ASN A 19 -5.30 4.65 -8.91
N PRO A 20 -6.14 4.31 -7.92
CA PRO A 20 -5.70 3.93 -6.59
C PRO A 20 -4.82 2.67 -6.57
N GLU A 21 -4.97 1.75 -7.52
CA GLU A 21 -4.09 0.58 -7.63
C GLU A 21 -2.67 0.98 -8.02
N LYS A 22 -2.50 2.02 -8.85
CA LYS A 22 -1.16 2.54 -9.19
C LYS A 22 -0.50 3.14 -7.96
N ILE A 23 -1.23 3.95 -7.18
CA ILE A 23 -0.76 4.55 -5.93
C ILE A 23 -0.34 3.44 -4.94
N GLY A 24 -1.19 2.43 -4.75
CA GLY A 24 -0.86 1.28 -3.90
C GLY A 24 0.37 0.51 -4.38
N ASN A 25 0.56 0.36 -5.69
CA ASN A 25 1.75 -0.25 -6.27
C ASN A 25 3.02 0.59 -6.02
N GLU A 26 2.94 1.91 -6.07
CA GLU A 26 4.06 2.79 -5.75
C GLU A 26 4.45 2.69 -4.28
N ILE A 27 3.47 2.74 -3.37
CA ILE A 27 3.69 2.53 -1.93
C ILE A 27 4.37 1.18 -1.68
N ARG A 28 3.93 0.12 -2.38
CA ARG A 28 4.58 -1.20 -2.33
C ARG A 28 6.07 -1.11 -2.68
N GLN A 29 6.42 -0.42 -3.76
CA GLN A 29 7.82 -0.23 -4.18
C GLN A 29 8.62 0.54 -3.14
N HIS A 30 8.05 1.59 -2.55
CA HIS A 30 8.69 2.36 -1.50
C HIS A 30 8.97 1.51 -0.25
N LEU A 31 8.02 0.69 0.18
CA LEU A 31 8.22 -0.22 1.32
C LEU A 31 9.37 -1.20 1.05
N MET A 32 9.39 -1.83 -0.13
CA MET A 32 10.48 -2.73 -0.53
C MET A 32 11.84 -2.02 -0.60
N LYS A 33 11.88 -0.80 -1.16
CA LYS A 33 13.12 -0.05 -1.38
C LYS A 33 13.71 0.54 -0.10
N TRP A 34 12.88 1.15 0.74
CA TRP A 34 13.35 1.95 1.88
C TRP A 34 13.37 1.19 3.19
N TYR A 35 12.48 0.21 3.38
CA TYR A 35 12.33 -0.50 4.65
C TYR A 35 12.89 -1.93 4.60
N GLY A 36 13.42 -2.37 3.45
CA GLY A 36 14.02 -3.70 3.30
C GLY A 36 13.06 -4.85 3.63
N VAL A 37 11.75 -4.61 3.51
CA VAL A 37 10.73 -5.62 3.78
C VAL A 37 10.85 -6.74 2.77
N LYS A 38 10.56 -7.96 3.22
CA LYS A 38 10.74 -9.16 2.41
C LYS A 38 9.68 -9.30 1.31
N SER A 39 8.47 -8.85 1.59
CA SER A 39 7.32 -8.89 0.69
C SER A 39 6.28 -7.88 1.13
N VAL A 40 5.54 -7.33 0.17
CA VAL A 40 4.39 -6.44 0.41
C VAL A 40 3.31 -6.79 -0.60
N GLU A 41 2.07 -6.78 -0.15
CA GLU A 41 0.89 -7.11 -0.94
C GLU A 41 -0.12 -5.96 -0.84
N LEU A 42 -0.65 -5.53 -1.99
CA LEU A 42 -1.84 -4.68 -2.03
C LEU A 42 -3.03 -5.63 -2.18
N SER A 43 -3.68 -5.94 -1.06
CA SER A 43 -4.70 -6.99 -1.05
C SER A 43 -6.05 -6.50 -1.57
N HIS A 44 -6.46 -5.28 -1.19
CA HIS A 44 -7.74 -4.69 -1.56
C HIS A 44 -7.63 -3.18 -1.67
N VAL A 45 -8.43 -2.60 -2.55
CA VAL A 45 -8.66 -1.16 -2.67
C VAL A 45 -10.14 -0.91 -2.40
N THR A 46 -10.43 -0.01 -1.46
CA THR A 46 -11.79 0.38 -1.11
C THR A 46 -11.88 1.90 -1.08
N THR A 47 -12.84 2.45 -1.79
CA THR A 47 -13.18 3.87 -1.68
C THR A 47 -14.04 4.09 -0.43
N GLN A 48 -13.78 5.17 0.32
CA GLN A 48 -14.72 5.64 1.32
C GLN A 48 -15.74 6.55 0.65
N GLU A 49 -17.01 6.36 0.98
CA GLU A 49 -18.05 7.34 0.72
C GLU A 49 -17.87 8.48 1.75
N GLU A 50 -17.92 9.74 1.31
CA GLU A 50 -17.88 10.92 2.19
C GLU A 50 -19.02 10.93 3.22
#